data_AF-A0A3M1EXI6-F1
#
_entry.id   AF-A0A3M1EXI6-F1
#
_cell.length_a   1.000
_cell.length_b   1.000
_cell.length_c   1.000
_cell.angle_alpha   90.00
_cell.angle_beta   90.00
_cell.angle_gamma   90.00
#
_symmetry.space_group_name_H-M   'P 1'
#
loop_
_entity.id
_entity.type
_entity.pdbx_description
1 polymer ?
#
loop_
_entity_poly.entity_id
_entity_poly.type
_entity_poly.pdbx_seq_one_letter_code
_entity_poly.pdbx_strand_id
1 'polypeptide(L)'
;LFKAHKARGWLPPDATGSLPVHPSQLYESFMGLVIFAFLAWFWRRRKFDGQIFSLFGMIYAVQRFIIEFTRGDTVRGFVGPFSTSQFVGIFFFTFCLILYIVLGRRARRKGLVPAVEPTRSESAPPVAKTASAEPSGS
;
A
#
# COMPACT_ATOMS: atom_id res chain seq x y z
N LEU A 1 10.78 -31.70 0.45
CA LEU A 1 12.15 -31.55 0.95
C LEU A 1 12.94 -32.87 0.97
N PHE A 2 12.50 -33.90 1.68
CA PHE A 2 13.11 -35.25 1.66
C PHE A 2 13.27 -35.82 0.23
N LYS A 3 12.21 -35.76 -0.59
CA LYS A 3 12.25 -36.15 -2.01
C LYS A 3 13.30 -35.38 -2.84
N ALA A 4 13.51 -34.10 -2.53
CA ALA A 4 14.48 -33.26 -3.23
C ALA A 4 15.93 -33.59 -2.85
N HIS A 5 16.18 -33.89 -1.57
CA HIS A 5 17.48 -34.35 -1.08
C HIS A 5 17.83 -35.74 -1.61
N LYS A 6 16.85 -36.64 -1.69
CA LYS A 6 17.03 -37.99 -2.25
C LYS A 6 17.30 -37.96 -3.76
N ALA A 7 16.62 -37.09 -4.50
CA ALA A 7 16.84 -36.90 -5.94
C ALA A 7 18.21 -36.28 -6.28
N ARG A 8 18.81 -35.51 -5.35
CA ARG A 8 20.14 -34.89 -5.51
C ARG A 8 21.30 -35.76 -4.99
N GLY A 9 21.01 -36.95 -4.45
CA GLY A 9 22.03 -37.87 -3.92
C GLY A 9 22.67 -37.41 -2.60
N TRP A 10 22.09 -36.44 -1.91
CA TRP A 10 22.63 -35.88 -0.66
C TRP A 10 22.29 -36.72 0.58
N LEU A 11 21.52 -37.79 0.40
CA LEU A 11 21.09 -38.69 1.47
C LEU A 11 21.54 -40.13 1.16
N PRO A 12 22.13 -40.84 2.14
CA PRO A 12 22.34 -42.28 2.06
C PRO A 12 21.04 -43.04 1.72
N PRO A 13 21.11 -44.21 1.05
CA PRO A 13 19.92 -44.99 0.65
C PRO A 13 18.99 -45.34 1.82
N ASP A 14 19.57 -45.48 3.00
CA ASP A 14 18.99 -45.84 4.30
C ASP A 14 18.58 -44.62 5.15
N ALA A 15 18.74 -43.39 4.64
CA ALA A 15 18.38 -42.20 5.38
C ALA A 15 16.87 -42.11 5.65
N THR A 16 16.52 -42.01 6.94
CA THR A 16 15.14 -41.94 7.43
C THR A 16 14.60 -40.51 7.53
N GLY A 17 15.43 -39.49 7.29
CA GLY A 17 15.06 -38.07 7.41
C GLY A 17 15.85 -37.16 6.47
N SER A 18 15.38 -35.93 6.28
CA SER A 18 16.06 -34.91 5.46
C SER A 18 17.06 -34.09 6.26
N LEU A 19 18.05 -33.50 5.58
CA LEU A 19 18.99 -32.53 6.18
C LEU A 19 18.26 -31.33 6.81
N PRO A 20 18.88 -30.68 7.82
CA PRO A 20 18.33 -29.49 8.47
C PRO A 20 18.04 -28.39 7.45
N VAL A 21 16.83 -27.85 7.51
CA VAL A 21 16.38 -26.73 6.68
C VAL A 21 16.04 -25.54 7.55
N HIS A 22 16.33 -24.35 7.03
CA HIS A 22 15.86 -23.12 7.64
C HIS A 22 14.32 -23.08 7.65
N PRO A 23 13.68 -22.83 8.81
CA PRO A 23 12.24 -22.72 8.91
C PRO A 23 11.77 -21.37 8.36
N SER A 24 11.77 -21.22 7.02
CA SER A 24 11.38 -19.98 6.33
C SER A 24 10.02 -19.44 6.79
N GLN A 25 9.09 -20.33 7.16
CA GLN A 25 7.75 -19.98 7.65
C GLN A 25 7.79 -19.20 8.98
N LEU A 26 8.71 -19.53 9.89
CA LEU A 26 8.86 -18.81 11.16
C LEU A 26 9.43 -17.41 10.91
N TYR A 27 10.43 -17.29 10.02
CA TYR A 27 10.97 -15.99 9.63
C TYR A 27 9.94 -15.12 8.91
N GLU A 28 9.17 -15.69 7.98
CA GLU A 28 8.09 -14.99 7.27
C GLU A 28 7.00 -14.50 8.23
N SER A 29 6.57 -15.34 9.18
CA SER A 29 5.54 -14.99 10.17
C SER A 29 6.03 -13.95 11.18
N PHE A 30 7.28 -14.07 11.66
CA PHE A 30 7.89 -13.09 12.56
C PHE A 30 8.02 -11.73 11.88
N MET A 31 8.49 -11.68 10.63
CA MET A 31 8.57 -10.44 9.87
C MET A 31 7.19 -9.83 9.62
N GLY A 32 6.17 -10.66 9.34
CA GLY A 32 4.78 -10.20 9.26
C GLY A 32 4.32 -9.52 10.56
N LEU A 33 4.66 -10.09 11.72
CA LEU A 33 4.33 -9.52 13.02
C LEU A 33 5.07 -8.21 13.30
N VAL A 34 6.34 -8.10 12.91
CA VAL A 34 7.12 -6.85 13.00
C VAL A 34 6.50 -5.75 12.14
N ILE A 35 6.11 -6.06 10.90
CA ILE A 35 5.44 -5.12 10.00
C ILE A 35 4.12 -4.66 10.60
N PHE A 36 3.31 -5.61 11.08
CA PHE A 36 2.04 -5.30 11.72
C PHE A 36 2.22 -4.39 12.94
N ALA A 37 3.15 -4.70 13.84
CA ALA A 37 3.43 -3.91 15.02
C ALA A 37 3.89 -2.48 14.67
N PHE A 38 4.79 -2.35 13.69
CA PHE A 38 5.24 -1.06 13.18
C PHE A 38 4.07 -0.24 12.61
N LEU A 39 3.23 -0.85 11.77
CA LEU A 39 2.09 -0.18 11.16
C LEU A 39 1.01 0.20 12.18
N ALA A 40 0.74 -0.68 13.15
CA ALA A 40 -0.21 -0.42 14.24
C ALA A 40 0.26 0.74 15.11
N TRP A 41 1.56 0.79 15.44
CA TRP A 41 2.16 1.93 16.12
C TRP A 41 2.10 3.21 15.29
N PHE A 42 2.33 3.12 13.97
CA PHE A 42 2.31 4.26 13.06
C PHE A 42 0.89 4.75 12.74
N TRP A 43 -0.15 3.93 12.94
CA TRP A 43 -1.54 4.25 12.62
C TRP A 43 -2.01 5.57 13.21
N ARG A 44 -1.66 5.84 14.48
CA ARG A 44 -2.01 7.08 15.17
C ARG A 44 -1.23 8.32 14.69
N ARG A 45 -0.15 8.11 13.94
CA ARG A 45 0.74 9.17 13.43
C ARG A 45 0.51 9.50 11.96
N ARG A 46 -0.47 8.84 11.30
CA ARG A 46 -0.77 9.05 9.89
C ARG A 46 -1.34 10.46 9.66
N LYS A 47 -0.85 11.10 8.60
CA LYS A 47 -1.18 12.48 8.19
C LYS A 47 -2.15 12.53 7.02
N PHE A 48 -2.31 11.42 6.29
CA PHE A 48 -3.19 11.35 5.13
C PHE A 48 -3.69 9.92 4.90
N ASP A 49 -4.83 9.81 4.23
CA ASP A 49 -5.38 8.52 3.84
C ASP A 49 -4.52 7.85 2.76
N GLY A 50 -4.33 6.54 2.89
CA GLY A 50 -3.42 5.77 2.04
C GLY A 50 -1.97 5.71 2.53
N GLN A 51 -1.57 6.53 3.51
CA GLN A 51 -0.19 6.52 4.04
C GLN A 51 0.23 5.15 4.59
N ILE A 52 -0.67 4.50 5.32
CA ILE A 52 -0.43 3.18 5.94
C ILE A 52 -0.31 2.10 4.87
N PHE A 53 -1.19 2.13 3.85
CA PHE A 53 -1.15 1.18 2.74
C PHE A 53 0.14 1.32 1.93
N SER A 54 0.56 2.55 1.62
CA SER A 54 1.81 2.78 0.91
C SER A 54 3.03 2.34 1.74
N LEU A 55 3.04 2.60 3.05
CA LEU A 55 4.10 2.12 3.96
C LEU A 55 4.14 0.59 4.02
N PHE A 56 2.99 -0.07 4.15
CA PHE A 56 2.89 -1.53 4.09
C PHE A 56 3.54 -2.07 2.81
N GLY A 57 3.13 -1.55 1.65
CA GLY A 57 3.63 -2.01 0.36
C GLY A 57 5.14 -1.82 0.19
N MET A 58 5.68 -0.68 0.63
CA MET A 58 7.13 -0.43 0.62
C MET A 58 7.89 -1.41 1.51
N ILE A 59 7.46 -1.62 2.76
CA ILE A 59 8.15 -2.51 3.70
C ILE A 59 8.05 -3.97 3.23
N TYR A 60 6.89 -4.38 2.73
CA TYR A 60 6.68 -5.71 2.17
C TYR A 60 7.57 -5.97 0.94
N ALA A 61 7.74 -4.99 0.05
CA ALA A 61 8.64 -5.11 -1.09
C ALA A 61 10.10 -5.33 -0.65
N VAL A 62 10.56 -4.61 0.38
CA VAL A 62 11.90 -4.78 0.95
C VAL A 62 12.05 -6.16 1.58
N GLN A 63 11.08 -6.60 2.38
CA GLN A 63 11.07 -7.94 2.97
C GLN A 63 11.16 -9.03 1.90
N ARG A 64 10.39 -8.90 0.81
CA ARG A 64 10.43 -9.82 -0.33
C ARG A 64 11.81 -9.90 -0.96
N PHE A 65 12.47 -8.76 -1.13
CA PHE A 65 13.83 -8.70 -1.66
C PHE A 65 14.84 -9.44 -0.76
N ILE A 66 14.75 -9.25 0.56
CA ILE A 66 15.64 -9.92 1.55
C ILE A 66 15.41 -11.43 1.57
N ILE A 67 14.15 -11.88 1.54
CA ILE A 67 13.82 -13.31 1.53
C ILE A 67 14.29 -13.98 0.24
N GLU A 68 14.17 -13.30 -0.90
CA GLU A 68 14.68 -13.81 -2.18
C GLU A 68 16.21 -14.01 -2.13
N PHE A 69 16.94 -13.05 -1.55
CA PHE A 69 18.39 -13.16 -1.37
C PHE A 69 18.78 -14.33 -0.46
N THR A 70 18.02 -14.55 0.62
CA THR A 70 18.24 -15.65 1.57
C THR A 70 17.84 -17.00 0.97
N ARG A 71 16.90 -17.03 0.02
CA ARG A 71 16.42 -18.27 -0.59
C ARG A 71 17.44 -18.92 -1.52
N GLY A 72 18.37 -18.16 -2.12
CA GLY A 72 19.58 -18.65 -2.82
C GLY A 72 19.39 -19.64 -3.99
N ASP A 73 18.23 -20.26 -4.13
CA ASP A 73 17.92 -21.27 -5.13
C ASP A 73 17.29 -20.58 -6.34
N THR A 74 18.16 -20.34 -7.31
CA THR A 74 17.99 -19.93 -8.71
C THR A 74 17.08 -20.87 -9.53
N VAL A 75 16.03 -21.44 -8.92
CA VAL A 75 15.10 -22.40 -9.54
C VAL A 75 13.99 -21.68 -10.33
N ARG A 76 13.87 -20.35 -10.22
CA ARG A 76 12.95 -19.55 -11.04
C ARG A 76 13.76 -18.65 -11.96
N GLY A 77 13.54 -18.83 -13.26
CA GLY A 77 14.31 -18.26 -14.35
C GLY A 77 14.70 -16.78 -14.17
N PHE A 78 15.91 -16.50 -14.63
CA PHE A 78 16.48 -15.17 -14.73
C PHE A 78 15.81 -14.38 -15.87
N VAL A 79 15.65 -13.07 -15.68
CA VAL A 79 15.41 -12.12 -16.77
C VAL A 79 16.65 -11.25 -16.86
N GLY A 80 17.64 -11.66 -17.66
CA GLY A 80 18.96 -11.02 -17.71
C GLY A 80 19.78 -11.27 -16.42
N PRO A 81 20.54 -10.28 -15.89
CA PRO A 81 21.38 -10.46 -14.70
C PRO A 81 20.61 -10.43 -13.36
N PHE A 82 19.30 -10.17 -13.38
CA PHE A 82 18.46 -10.06 -12.18
C PHE A 82 17.36 -11.13 -12.17
N SER A 83 17.00 -11.63 -10.99
CA SER A 83 15.86 -12.53 -10.80
C SER A 83 14.56 -11.79 -11.13
N THR A 84 13.60 -12.46 -11.77
CA THR A 84 12.24 -11.92 -12.05
C THR A 84 11.61 -11.29 -10.80
N SER A 85 11.85 -11.89 -9.64
CA SER A 85 11.37 -11.45 -8.33
C SER A 85 11.95 -10.09 -7.90
N GLN A 86 13.19 -9.77 -8.30
CA GLN A 86 13.84 -8.50 -7.98
C GLN A 86 13.23 -7.36 -8.77
N PHE A 87 12.95 -7.58 -10.06
CA PHE A 87 12.30 -6.58 -10.90
C PHE A 87 10.89 -6.25 -10.41
N VAL A 88 10.10 -7.28 -10.07
CA VAL A 88 8.76 -7.11 -9.49
C VAL A 88 8.82 -6.38 -8.15
N GLY A 89 9.81 -6.70 -7.29
CA GLY A 89 10.01 -6.03 -6.01
C GLY A 89 10.31 -4.54 -6.16
N ILE A 90 11.24 -4.18 -7.05
CA ILE A 90 11.60 -2.77 -7.31
C ILE A 90 10.42 -2.00 -7.89
N PHE A 91 9.71 -2.57 -8.86
CA PHE A 91 8.54 -1.93 -9.46
C PHE A 91 7.45 -1.67 -8.42
N PHE A 92 7.16 -2.68 -7.59
CA PHE A 92 6.14 -2.55 -6.54
C PHE A 92 6.53 -1.52 -5.48
N PHE A 93 7.80 -1.52 -5.03
CA PHE A 93 8.31 -0.50 -4.12
C PHE A 93 8.15 0.91 -4.71
N THR A 94 8.55 1.08 -5.96
CA THR A 94 8.48 2.37 -6.68
C THR A 94 7.05 2.85 -6.81
N PHE A 95 6.12 1.95 -7.16
CA PHE A 95 4.69 2.24 -7.22
C PHE A 95 4.15 2.73 -5.87
N CYS A 96 4.46 2.03 -4.78
CA CYS A 96 4.04 2.42 -3.43
C CYS A 96 4.65 3.75 -2.97
N LEU A 97 5.91 4.03 -3.35
CA LEU A 97 6.57 5.31 -3.09
C LEU A 97 5.89 6.46 -3.84
N ILE A 98 5.58 6.28 -5.12
CA ILE A 98 4.85 7.27 -5.92
C ILE A 98 3.48 7.54 -5.29
N LEU A 99 2.73 6.50 -4.93
CA LEU A 99 1.45 6.65 -4.21
C LEU A 99 1.63 7.46 -2.93
N TYR A 100 2.61 7.13 -2.09
CA TYR A 100 2.89 7.86 -0.85
C TYR A 100 3.10 9.36 -1.10
N ILE A 101 3.91 9.71 -2.09
CA ILE A 101 4.24 11.10 -2.43
C ILE A 101 3.01 11.81 -3.01
N VAL A 102 2.30 11.21 -3.95
CA VAL A 102 1.15 11.82 -4.62
C VAL A 102 0.00 12.05 -3.64
N LEU A 103 -0.34 11.05 -2.82
CA LEU A 103 -1.41 11.16 -1.83
C LEU A 103 -1.03 12.18 -0.73
N GLY A 104 0.22 12.17 -0.28
CA GLY A 104 0.73 13.17 0.67
C GLY A 104 0.68 14.60 0.13
N ARG A 105 1.02 14.81 -1.15
CA ARG A 105 0.92 16.11 -1.82
C ARG A 105 -0.54 16.55 -1.98
N ARG A 106 -1.46 15.64 -2.35
CA ARG A 106 -2.89 15.93 -2.48
C ARG A 106 -3.52 16.32 -1.14
N ALA A 107 -3.19 15.61 -0.07
CA ALA A 107 -3.68 15.92 1.27
C ALA A 107 -3.23 17.31 1.75
N ARG A 108 -1.97 17.68 1.50
CA ARG A 108 -1.47 19.04 1.78
C ARG A 108 -2.21 20.11 0.96
N ARG A 109 -2.47 19.88 -0.33
CA ARG A 109 -3.23 20.84 -1.17
C ARG A 109 -4.65 21.05 -0.65
N LYS A 110 -5.35 19.99 -0.24
CA LYS A 110 -6.68 20.12 0.38
C LYS A 110 -6.66 20.95 1.67
N GLY A 111 -5.59 20.88 2.45
CA GLY A 111 -5.40 21.73 3.63
C GLY A 111 -4.97 23.17 3.33
N LEU A 112 -4.46 23.46 2.12
CA LEU A 112 -3.99 24.77 1.69
C LEU A 112 -5.06 25.60 0.97
N VAL A 113 -6.05 24.96 0.36
CA VAL A 113 -7.22 25.64 -0.20
C VAL A 113 -8.24 25.71 0.93
N PRO A 114 -8.36 26.84 1.67
CA PRO A 114 -9.49 27.02 2.58
C PRO A 114 -10.76 26.76 1.78
N ALA A 115 -11.72 26.05 2.37
CA ALA A 115 -13.02 25.86 1.77
C ALA A 115 -13.54 27.25 1.41
N VAL A 116 -13.49 27.60 0.12
CA VAL A 116 -14.19 28.77 -0.38
C VAL A 116 -15.64 28.40 -0.16
N GLU A 117 -16.14 28.83 0.98
CA GLU A 117 -17.53 28.69 1.37
C GLU A 117 -18.32 29.26 0.19
N PRO A 118 -19.20 28.48 -0.46
CA PRO A 118 -20.01 29.04 -1.53
C PRO A 118 -20.84 30.11 -0.85
N THR A 119 -20.44 31.37 -1.06
CA THR A 119 -21.14 32.53 -0.56
C THR A 119 -22.59 32.33 -0.95
N ARG A 120 -23.45 32.12 0.05
CA ARG A 120 -24.89 32.20 -0.10
C ARG A 120 -25.18 33.60 -0.61
N SER A 121 -25.20 33.73 -1.93
CA SER A 121 -25.83 34.85 -2.62
C SER A 121 -27.33 34.66 -2.45
N GLU A 122 -27.81 34.96 -1.26
CA GLU A 122 -29.23 35.18 -1.01
C GLU A 122 -29.40 36.53 -0.34
N SER A 123 -29.72 37.54 -1.15
CA SER A 123 -30.51 38.70 -0.74
C SER A 123 -31.02 39.45 -1.98
N ALA A 124 -31.97 38.86 -2.70
CA ALA A 124 -32.93 39.65 -3.46
C ALA A 124 -34.22 39.71 -2.62
N PRO A 125 -34.68 40.90 -2.19
CA PRO A 125 -35.84 41.00 -1.30
C PRO A 125 -37.16 40.65 -2.01
N PRO A 126 -38.22 40.28 -1.26
CA PRO A 126 -39.48 39.86 -1.84
C PRO A 126 -40.25 41.10 -2.33
N VAL A 127 -40.51 41.18 -3.64
CA VAL A 127 -41.43 42.18 -4.18
C VAL A 127 -42.84 41.78 -3.78
N ALA A 128 -43.39 42.52 -2.82
CA ALA A 128 -44.75 42.37 -2.32
C ALA A 128 -45.77 42.56 -3.45
N LYS A 129 -46.66 41.58 -3.62
CA LYS A 129 -47.93 41.76 -4.31
C LYS A 129 -48.83 42.67 -3.46
N THR A 130 -49.29 43.78 -4.03
CA THR A 130 -50.55 44.40 -3.62
C THR A 130 -51.38 44.62 -4.87
N ALA A 131 -52.48 43.86 -4.97
CA ALA A 131 -53.53 44.04 -5.97
C ALA A 131 -54.71 44.77 -5.29
N SER A 132 -55.34 45.68 -6.03
CA SER A 132 -56.75 46.16 -5.95
C SER A 132 -56.82 47.42 -6.85
N ALA A 133 -57.22 47.33 -8.12
CA ALA A 133 -58.61 47.29 -8.63
C ALA A 133 -59.36 48.65 -8.53
N GLU A 134 -59.29 49.44 -9.62
CA GLU A 134 -60.37 50.14 -10.40
C GLU A 134 -61.50 50.97 -9.72
N PRO A 135 -62.35 51.74 -10.46
CA PRO A 135 -62.24 52.48 -11.75
C PRO A 135 -62.98 53.87 -11.73
N SER A 136 -63.12 54.54 -12.90
CA SER A 136 -64.13 55.58 -13.27
C SER A 136 -63.96 56.96 -12.59
N GLY A 137 -64.05 58.14 -13.23
CA GLY A 137 -64.83 58.64 -14.36
C GLY A 137 -65.39 60.01 -13.95
N SER A 138 -65.52 60.93 -14.92
CA SER A 138 -65.96 62.36 -14.89
C SER A 138 -65.06 63.40 -14.25
#